data_AF-A0A9D7SAA9-F1
#
_entry.id   AF-A0A9D7SAA9-F1
#
_cell.length_a   1.000
_cell.length_b   1.000
_cell.length_c   1.000
_cell.angle_alpha   90.00
_cell.angle_beta   90.00
_cell.angle_gamma   90.00
#
_symmetry.space_group_name_H-M   'P 1'
#
loop_
_entity.id
_entity.type
_entity.pdbx_description
1 polymer ?
#
loop_
_entity_poly.entity_id
_entity_poly.type
_entity_poly.pdbx_seq_one_letter_code
_entity_poly.pdbx_strand_id
1 'polypeptide(L)'
;MTDNLKADFDEICKGTIIPFFKEFGFKRKTLHFARQINDITQCFNVQKSQWNSYNDSVTFTFNFGFYNTDISSIVADKEVETEFPKTYDCFIQNRLGNFSHKRDHWYTLSKNIDASKTAEQIKSDLEKYLKPIFENYTSLDELKKFIDKDEKYFSPTLSPYYLIAFYMLTNQVEKGRQTIKEHYKKALTPQTVTDTINFPDGRKEVKSQTYINQHYIDSIERLALKYNVELDKTETPASNSTLPKAGQTWLKKLFGN
;
A
#
# COMPACT_ATOMS: atom_id res chain seq x y z
N MET A 1 -36.57 9.57 16.01
CA MET A 1 -35.58 9.48 14.92
C MET A 1 -35.00 8.09 15.01
N THR A 2 -35.12 7.29 13.96
CA THR A 2 -34.62 5.91 13.98
C THR A 2 -33.10 5.93 13.92
N ASP A 3 -32.47 5.73 15.08
CA ASP A 3 -31.03 5.51 15.29
C ASP A 3 -30.55 4.36 14.40
N ASN A 4 -30.13 4.66 13.18
CA ASN A 4 -29.54 3.66 12.31
C ASN A 4 -28.27 4.22 11.71
N LEU A 5 -27.15 4.05 12.43
CA LEU A 5 -25.82 4.47 11.98
C LEU A 5 -25.44 3.89 10.61
N LYS A 6 -26.08 2.78 10.21
CA LYS A 6 -25.96 2.25 8.84
C LYS A 6 -26.65 3.17 7.83
N ALA A 7 -27.87 3.64 8.12
CA ALA A 7 -28.59 4.58 7.28
C ALA A 7 -27.81 5.90 7.17
N ASP A 8 -27.31 6.45 8.28
CA ASP A 8 -26.49 7.66 8.29
C ASP A 8 -25.25 7.50 7.42
N PHE A 9 -24.53 6.37 7.56
CA PHE A 9 -23.38 6.06 6.71
C PHE A 9 -23.77 5.97 5.22
N ASP A 10 -24.87 5.29 4.91
CA ASP A 10 -25.35 5.12 3.53
C ASP A 10 -25.79 6.47 2.93
N GLU A 11 -26.36 7.37 3.72
CA GLU A 11 -26.73 8.74 3.32
C GLU A 11 -25.51 9.61 3.06
N ILE A 12 -24.50 9.58 3.94
CA ILE A 12 -23.22 10.28 3.71
C ILE A 12 -22.57 9.78 2.41
N CYS A 13 -22.57 8.46 2.18
CA CYS A 13 -22.06 7.90 0.94
C CYS A 13 -22.81 8.44 -0.28
N LYS A 14 -24.14 8.42 -0.26
CA LYS A 14 -25.00 8.83 -1.38
C LYS A 14 -25.00 10.34 -1.63
N GLY A 15 -24.98 11.15 -0.57
CA GLY A 15 -25.10 12.60 -0.63
C GLY A 15 -23.78 13.34 -0.77
N THR A 16 -22.66 12.75 -0.29
CA THR A 16 -21.36 13.43 -0.25
C THR A 16 -20.29 12.69 -1.06
N ILE A 17 -20.01 11.43 -0.72
CA ILE A 17 -18.85 10.71 -1.26
C ILE A 17 -19.04 10.35 -2.74
N ILE A 18 -20.16 9.68 -3.06
CA ILE A 18 -20.43 9.20 -4.42
C ILE A 18 -20.54 10.36 -5.43
N PRO A 19 -21.28 11.45 -5.15
CA PRO A 19 -21.35 12.59 -6.07
C PRO A 19 -19.97 13.19 -6.37
N PHE A 20 -19.14 13.41 -5.36
CA PHE A 20 -17.77 13.93 -5.53
C PHE A 20 -16.96 13.10 -6.54
N PHE A 21 -16.94 11.78 -6.37
CA PHE A 21 -16.21 10.88 -7.27
C PHE A 21 -16.83 10.80 -8.67
N LYS A 22 -18.17 10.85 -8.76
CA LYS A 22 -18.88 10.84 -10.04
C LYS A 22 -18.57 12.10 -10.86
N GLU A 23 -18.57 13.28 -10.23
CA GLU A 23 -18.19 14.55 -10.86
C GLU A 23 -16.75 14.53 -11.36
N PHE A 24 -15.86 13.84 -10.64
CA PHE A 24 -14.49 13.59 -11.08
C PHE A 24 -14.36 12.48 -12.13
N GLY A 25 -15.44 11.83 -12.58
CA GLY A 25 -15.36 10.79 -13.60
C GLY A 25 -14.82 9.44 -13.11
N PHE A 26 -14.85 9.17 -11.80
CA PHE A 26 -14.49 7.86 -11.27
C PHE A 26 -15.61 6.84 -11.51
N LYS A 27 -15.21 5.63 -11.89
CA LYS A 27 -16.06 4.44 -11.84
C LYS A 27 -16.10 3.93 -10.40
N ARG A 28 -17.23 3.34 -9.99
CA ARG A 28 -17.43 2.82 -8.62
C ARG A 28 -17.74 1.33 -8.64
N LYS A 29 -17.09 0.58 -7.73
CA LYS A 29 -17.47 -0.78 -7.33
C LYS A 29 -17.58 -0.84 -5.80
N THR A 30 -18.81 -0.83 -5.29
CA THR A 30 -19.11 -0.77 -3.84
C THR A 30 -18.54 0.50 -3.19
N LEU A 31 -17.53 0.39 -2.33
CA LEU A 31 -16.84 1.48 -1.64
C LEU A 31 -15.48 1.81 -2.27
N HIS A 32 -15.16 1.18 -3.40
CA HIS A 32 -13.98 1.44 -4.19
C HIS A 32 -14.32 2.31 -5.40
N PHE A 33 -13.42 3.23 -5.71
CA PHE A 33 -13.53 4.16 -6.82
C PHE A 33 -12.22 4.14 -7.59
N ALA A 34 -12.30 4.07 -8.91
CA ALA A 34 -11.13 4.10 -9.78
C ALA A 34 -11.37 4.95 -11.03
N ARG A 35 -10.35 5.69 -11.46
CA ARG A 35 -10.36 6.47 -12.70
C ARG A 35 -9.02 6.31 -13.42
N GLN A 36 -9.05 5.77 -14.62
CA GLN A 36 -7.89 5.82 -15.53
C GLN A 36 -7.71 7.25 -16.03
N ILE A 37 -6.49 7.76 -15.93
CA ILE A 37 -6.10 9.06 -16.47
C ILE A 37 -4.65 9.00 -16.94
N ASN A 38 -4.39 9.39 -18.19
CA ASN A 38 -3.10 9.22 -18.84
C ASN A 38 -2.55 7.79 -18.66
N ASP A 39 -1.36 7.66 -18.08
CA ASP A 39 -0.63 6.42 -17.83
C ASP A 39 -0.85 5.83 -16.42
N ILE A 40 -1.80 6.35 -15.63
CA ILE A 40 -2.09 5.85 -14.28
C ILE A 40 -3.57 5.62 -14.05
N THR A 41 -3.90 4.78 -13.06
CA THR A 41 -5.21 4.75 -12.44
C THR A 41 -5.14 5.39 -11.06
N GLN A 42 -5.99 6.39 -10.81
CA GLN A 42 -6.22 6.92 -9.47
C GLN A 42 -7.27 6.07 -8.77
N CYS A 43 -6.98 5.66 -7.55
CA CYS A 43 -7.81 4.76 -6.76
C CYS A 43 -8.20 5.41 -5.44
N PHE A 44 -9.41 5.11 -4.97
CA PHE A 44 -9.90 5.51 -3.64
C PHE A 44 -10.75 4.41 -3.02
N ASN A 45 -10.71 4.30 -1.69
CA ASN A 45 -11.51 3.34 -0.94
C ASN A 45 -12.00 3.92 0.38
N VAL A 46 -13.29 3.74 0.66
CA VAL A 46 -13.86 3.94 2.00
C VAL A 46 -13.70 2.65 2.80
N GLN A 47 -12.69 2.62 3.66
CA GLN A 47 -12.40 1.47 4.52
C GLN A 47 -13.17 1.57 5.82
N LYS A 48 -14.11 0.65 6.04
CA LYS A 48 -14.78 0.48 7.34
C LYS A 48 -13.85 -0.21 8.34
N SER A 49 -13.98 0.13 9.62
CA SER A 49 -13.31 -0.60 10.69
C SER A 49 -13.90 -2.00 10.82
N GLN A 50 -13.04 -2.98 11.13
CA GLN A 50 -13.49 -4.34 11.44
C GLN A 50 -14.21 -4.42 12.80
N TRP A 51 -14.05 -3.40 13.65
CA TRP A 51 -14.63 -3.32 15.00
C TRP A 51 -15.96 -2.53 15.04
N ASN A 52 -16.60 -2.31 13.89
CA ASN A 52 -17.84 -1.54 13.83
C ASN A 52 -19.01 -2.28 14.48
N SER A 53 -19.84 -1.52 15.20
CA SER A 53 -21.11 -1.98 15.74
C SER A 53 -22.18 -0.94 15.38
N TYR A 54 -23.14 -1.32 14.53
CA TYR A 54 -24.21 -0.41 14.12
C TYR A 54 -25.10 0.08 15.28
N ASN A 55 -25.00 -0.56 16.44
CA ASN A 55 -25.72 -0.15 17.66
C ASN A 55 -24.94 0.85 18.52
N ASP A 56 -23.64 1.02 18.28
CA ASP A 56 -22.75 1.85 19.10
C ASP A 56 -22.02 2.91 18.26
N SER A 57 -21.14 2.47 17.37
CA SER A 57 -20.40 3.36 16.48
C SER A 57 -20.03 2.70 15.14
N VAL A 58 -20.08 3.51 14.09
CA VAL A 58 -19.55 3.17 12.77
C VAL A 58 -18.36 4.08 12.50
N THR A 59 -17.19 3.47 12.39
CA THR A 59 -15.93 4.15 12.07
C THR A 59 -15.43 3.71 10.69
N PHE A 60 -14.87 4.68 9.97
CA PHE A 60 -14.28 4.46 8.66
C PHE A 60 -13.22 5.50 8.35
N THR A 61 -12.40 5.19 7.35
CA THR A 61 -11.29 6.04 6.92
C THR A 61 -11.15 5.95 5.41
N PHE A 62 -10.36 6.86 4.85
CA PHE A 62 -10.22 7.04 3.42
C PHE A 62 -8.81 6.70 2.98
N ASN A 63 -8.70 5.70 2.13
CA ASN A 63 -7.46 5.37 1.43
C ASN A 63 -7.52 5.92 0.01
N PHE A 64 -6.40 6.37 -0.50
CA PHE A 64 -6.21 6.68 -1.92
C PHE A 64 -4.88 6.10 -2.41
N GLY A 65 -4.73 5.98 -3.72
CA GLY A 65 -3.50 5.50 -4.31
C GLY A 65 -3.40 5.73 -5.79
N PHE A 66 -2.21 5.46 -6.32
CA PHE A 66 -1.89 5.52 -7.74
C PHE A 66 -1.42 4.14 -8.21
N TYR A 67 -2.02 3.67 -9.29
CA TYR A 67 -1.74 2.39 -9.91
C TYR A 67 -1.22 2.58 -11.33
N ASN A 68 -0.34 1.69 -11.77
CA ASN A 68 0.12 1.59 -13.14
C ASN A 68 0.41 0.11 -13.44
N THR A 69 -0.14 -0.38 -14.54
CA THR A 69 -0.08 -1.79 -14.96
C THR A 69 1.35 -2.27 -15.19
N ASP A 70 2.20 -1.44 -15.80
CA ASP A 70 3.59 -1.81 -16.12
C ASP A 70 4.42 -1.93 -14.84
N ILE A 71 4.26 -0.99 -13.90
CA ILE A 71 4.89 -1.05 -12.58
C ILE A 71 4.51 -2.34 -11.87
N SER A 72 3.21 -2.68 -11.81
CA SER A 72 2.75 -3.92 -11.20
C SER A 72 3.32 -5.15 -11.90
N SER A 73 3.38 -5.15 -13.23
CA SER A 73 3.90 -6.26 -14.02
C SER A 73 5.41 -6.48 -13.83
N ILE A 74 6.19 -5.39 -13.74
CA ILE A 74 7.63 -5.45 -13.43
C ILE A 74 7.86 -6.09 -12.06
N VAL A 75 7.10 -5.65 -11.05
CA VAL A 75 7.24 -6.16 -9.68
C VAL A 75 6.80 -7.61 -9.58
N ALA A 76 5.70 -8.00 -10.24
CA ALA A 76 5.20 -9.37 -10.24
C ALA A 76 5.99 -10.34 -11.14
N ASP A 77 6.89 -9.82 -11.98
CA ASP A 77 7.62 -10.58 -13.01
C ASP A 77 6.75 -11.32 -14.02
N LYS A 78 5.56 -10.76 -14.28
CA LYS A 78 4.59 -11.28 -15.23
C LYS A 78 3.62 -10.18 -15.60
N GLU A 79 2.92 -10.36 -16.70
CA GLU A 79 1.82 -9.49 -17.06
C GLU A 79 0.73 -9.52 -15.97
N VAL A 80 0.37 -8.33 -15.47
CA VAL A 80 -0.69 -8.12 -14.50
C VAL A 80 -1.68 -7.16 -15.11
N GLU A 81 -2.85 -7.67 -15.51
CA GLU A 81 -3.94 -6.83 -15.98
C GLU A 81 -5.04 -6.72 -14.92
N THR A 82 -5.53 -5.50 -14.69
CA THR A 82 -6.72 -5.25 -13.88
C THR A 82 -7.50 -4.08 -14.43
N GLU A 83 -8.76 -4.30 -14.77
CA GLU A 83 -9.65 -3.24 -15.25
C GLU A 83 -10.11 -2.29 -14.11
N PHE A 84 -9.93 -2.72 -12.86
CA PHE A 84 -10.39 -1.96 -11.68
C PHE A 84 -9.43 -2.20 -10.50
N PRO A 85 -8.24 -1.59 -10.52
CA PRO A 85 -7.31 -1.67 -9.41
C PRO A 85 -7.94 -1.07 -8.15
N LYS A 86 -7.63 -1.66 -7.00
CA LYS A 86 -8.01 -1.14 -5.69
C LYS A 86 -6.81 -0.46 -5.05
N THR A 87 -7.05 0.25 -3.95
CA THR A 87 -5.99 0.99 -3.25
C THR A 87 -4.84 0.08 -2.79
N TYR A 88 -5.11 -1.18 -2.45
CA TYR A 88 -4.07 -2.13 -2.05
C TYR A 88 -3.24 -2.69 -3.21
N ASP A 89 -3.72 -2.53 -4.46
CA ASP A 89 -2.98 -2.90 -5.67
C ASP A 89 -2.03 -1.76 -6.11
N CYS A 90 -2.23 -0.55 -5.58
CA CYS A 90 -1.51 0.65 -5.97
C CYS A 90 -0.05 0.61 -5.51
N PHE A 91 0.86 1.15 -6.33
CA PHE A 91 2.28 1.25 -5.99
C PHE A 91 2.52 2.38 -4.98
N ILE A 92 1.73 3.47 -5.04
CA ILE A 92 1.63 4.48 -3.99
C ILE A 92 0.27 4.33 -3.31
N GLN A 93 0.25 4.17 -1.97
CA GLN A 93 -0.99 4.12 -1.19
C GLN A 93 -0.90 5.08 -0.01
N ASN A 94 -1.96 5.79 0.31
CA ASN A 94 -1.96 6.74 1.42
C ASN A 94 -3.33 6.82 2.09
N ARG A 95 -3.34 7.26 3.34
CA ARG A 95 -4.57 7.62 4.06
C ARG A 95 -4.78 9.12 3.93
N LEU A 96 -5.99 9.55 3.53
CA LEU A 96 -6.31 10.96 3.41
C LEU A 96 -6.11 11.72 4.73
N GLY A 97 -6.34 11.04 5.87
CA GLY A 97 -6.11 11.61 7.19
C GLY A 97 -4.70 12.16 7.42
N ASN A 98 -3.68 11.56 6.81
CA ASN A 98 -2.30 12.05 6.91
C ASN A 98 -2.14 13.45 6.30
N PHE A 99 -3.01 13.82 5.37
CA PHE A 99 -3.03 15.11 4.69
C PHE A 99 -4.02 16.06 5.35
N SER A 100 -5.26 15.62 5.60
CA SER A 100 -6.31 16.48 6.14
C SER A 100 -6.23 16.70 7.66
N HIS A 101 -5.65 15.76 8.41
CA HIS A 101 -5.54 15.80 9.88
C HIS A 101 -4.09 15.70 10.40
N LYS A 102 -3.11 15.51 9.50
CA LYS A 102 -1.68 15.31 9.83
C LYS A 102 -1.42 14.07 10.71
N ARG A 103 -2.34 13.09 10.69
CA ARG A 103 -2.27 11.81 11.43
C ARG A 103 -3.24 10.79 10.85
N ASP A 104 -3.14 9.53 11.25
CA ASP A 104 -4.20 8.57 10.95
C ASP A 104 -5.53 9.06 11.55
N HIS A 105 -6.54 9.14 10.69
CA HIS A 105 -7.85 9.69 11.02
C HIS A 105 -8.96 8.74 10.58
N TRP A 106 -9.85 8.48 11.52
CA TRP A 106 -11.06 7.69 11.35
C TRP A 106 -12.25 8.60 11.67
N TYR A 107 -13.14 8.74 10.70
CA TYR A 107 -14.44 9.38 10.89
C TYR A 107 -15.31 8.45 11.73
N THR A 108 -16.11 9.03 12.61
CA THR A 108 -16.95 8.29 13.55
C THR A 108 -18.38 8.78 13.45
N LEU A 109 -19.31 7.85 13.25
CA LEU A 109 -20.74 8.05 13.46
C LEU A 109 -21.11 7.33 14.75
N SER A 110 -21.82 8.01 15.64
CA SER A 110 -22.40 7.45 16.85
C SER A 110 -23.63 8.27 17.24
N LYS A 111 -24.42 7.79 18.20
CA LYS A 111 -25.65 8.49 18.65
C LYS A 111 -25.40 9.91 19.16
N ASN A 112 -24.18 10.19 19.60
CA ASN A 112 -23.79 11.49 20.15
C ASN A 112 -23.08 12.40 19.14
N ILE A 113 -22.90 11.93 17.89
CA ILE A 113 -22.23 12.67 16.82
C ILE A 113 -23.25 12.95 15.72
N ASP A 114 -23.46 14.22 15.43
CA ASP A 114 -24.30 14.65 14.33
C ASP A 114 -23.70 14.21 12.98
N ALA A 115 -24.43 13.34 12.27
CA ALA A 115 -24.02 12.80 10.98
C ALA A 115 -23.81 13.90 9.93
N SER A 116 -24.57 15.00 10.01
CA SER A 116 -24.43 16.13 9.07
C SER A 116 -23.07 16.82 9.20
N LYS A 117 -22.56 17.00 10.44
CA LYS A 117 -21.22 17.55 10.69
C LYS A 117 -20.13 16.63 10.16
N THR A 118 -20.33 15.32 10.28
CA THR A 118 -19.40 14.34 9.71
C THR A 118 -19.39 14.43 8.18
N ALA A 119 -20.57 14.60 7.55
CA ALA A 119 -20.68 14.81 6.11
C ALA A 119 -19.98 16.09 5.64
N GLU A 120 -20.15 17.21 6.36
CA GLU A 120 -19.48 18.49 6.08
C GLU A 120 -17.96 18.38 6.19
N GLN A 121 -17.47 17.69 7.24
CA GLN A 121 -16.05 17.44 7.41
C GLN A 121 -15.49 16.61 6.25
N ILE A 122 -16.18 15.53 5.88
CA ILE A 122 -15.80 14.69 4.73
C ILE A 122 -15.77 15.52 3.44
N LYS A 123 -16.80 16.34 3.18
CA LYS A 123 -16.84 17.20 2.00
C LYS A 123 -15.64 18.16 1.97
N SER A 124 -15.37 18.84 3.08
CA SER A 124 -14.21 19.73 3.20
C SER A 124 -12.89 19.00 2.98
N ASP A 125 -12.75 17.78 3.51
CA ASP A 125 -11.52 17.00 3.38
C ASP A 125 -11.29 16.52 1.93
N LEU A 126 -12.36 16.07 1.26
CA LEU A 126 -12.33 15.67 -0.15
C LEU A 126 -11.98 16.87 -1.04
N GLU A 127 -12.62 18.03 -0.83
CA GLU A 127 -12.43 19.22 -1.67
C GLU A 127 -11.09 19.91 -1.45
N LYS A 128 -10.62 20.04 -0.20
CA LYS A 128 -9.39 20.81 0.11
C LYS A 128 -8.12 20.00 -0.02
N TYR A 129 -8.18 18.68 0.16
CA TYR A 129 -6.98 17.84 0.20
C TYR A 129 -6.97 16.80 -0.92
N LEU A 130 -8.02 15.99 -1.05
CA LEU A 130 -8.01 14.90 -2.03
C LEU A 130 -8.10 15.42 -3.48
N LYS A 131 -8.97 16.39 -3.74
CA LYS A 131 -9.16 16.97 -5.06
C LYS A 131 -7.86 17.55 -5.63
N PRO A 132 -7.11 18.42 -4.92
CA PRO A 132 -5.82 18.91 -5.41
C PRO A 132 -4.80 17.80 -5.65
N ILE A 133 -4.80 16.73 -4.84
CA ILE A 133 -3.92 15.57 -5.08
C ILE A 133 -4.27 14.93 -6.43
N PHE A 134 -5.54 14.64 -6.70
CA PHE A 134 -5.94 14.00 -7.95
C PHE A 134 -5.89 14.92 -9.17
N GLU A 135 -5.95 16.24 -9.00
CA GLU A 135 -5.77 17.20 -10.10
C GLU A 135 -4.30 17.46 -10.43
N ASN A 136 -3.40 17.45 -9.43
CA ASN A 136 -1.97 17.74 -9.63
C ASN A 136 -1.15 16.51 -10.05
N TYR A 137 -1.66 15.30 -9.83
CA TYR A 137 -0.92 14.05 -10.06
C TYR A 137 -1.75 13.11 -10.95
N THR A 138 -1.69 13.37 -12.25
CA THR A 138 -2.47 12.70 -13.30
C THR A 138 -1.61 11.82 -14.20
N SER A 139 -0.30 11.76 -13.99
CA SER A 139 0.63 10.90 -14.74
C SER A 139 1.81 10.42 -13.90
N LEU A 140 2.55 9.42 -14.40
CA LEU A 140 3.79 8.97 -13.77
C LEU A 140 4.84 10.10 -13.66
N ASP A 141 4.91 10.99 -14.66
CA ASP A 141 5.84 12.11 -14.64
C ASP A 141 5.51 13.11 -13.51
N GLU A 142 4.22 13.44 -13.34
CA GLU A 142 3.78 14.30 -12.24
C GLU A 142 3.99 13.64 -10.87
N LEU A 143 3.83 12.32 -10.79
CA LEU A 143 4.10 11.55 -9.57
C LEU A 143 5.57 11.58 -9.15
N LYS A 144 6.52 11.94 -10.03
CA LYS A 144 7.90 12.24 -9.60
C LYS A 144 7.91 13.33 -8.54
N LYS A 145 7.12 14.39 -8.77
CA LYS A 145 6.98 15.51 -7.83
C LYS A 145 6.29 15.08 -6.54
N PHE A 146 5.34 14.14 -6.60
CA PHE A 146 4.70 13.58 -5.41
C PHE A 146 5.70 12.82 -4.54
N ILE A 147 6.55 11.99 -5.16
CA ILE A 147 7.59 11.22 -4.47
C ILE A 147 8.70 12.13 -3.94
N ASP A 148 9.16 13.10 -4.74
CA ASP A 148 10.27 13.99 -4.36
C ASP A 148 9.88 15.02 -3.28
N LYS A 149 8.62 15.46 -3.24
CA LYS A 149 8.16 16.47 -2.25
C LYS A 149 8.01 15.91 -0.84
N ASP A 150 8.17 14.61 -0.65
CA ASP A 150 7.60 13.97 0.53
C ASP A 150 8.41 12.85 1.17
N GLU A 151 9.52 13.22 1.84
CA GLU A 151 10.13 12.33 2.84
C GLU A 151 9.21 12.15 4.08
N LYS A 152 8.33 13.11 4.37
CA LYS A 152 7.46 13.13 5.56
C LYS A 152 6.14 12.39 5.36
N TYR A 153 5.56 12.46 4.15
CA TYR A 153 4.40 11.68 3.73
C TYR A 153 4.78 10.54 2.79
N PHE A 154 6.09 10.17 2.75
CA PHE A 154 6.56 8.95 2.10
C PHE A 154 5.69 7.83 2.65
N SER A 155 4.88 7.28 1.76
CA SER A 155 3.94 6.26 2.17
C SER A 155 4.74 5.14 2.82
N PRO A 156 4.39 4.69 4.05
CA PRO A 156 4.99 3.49 4.61
C PRO A 156 4.74 2.24 3.74
N THR A 157 3.99 2.36 2.64
CA THR A 157 3.62 1.28 1.73
C THR A 157 4.29 1.34 0.35
N LEU A 158 5.06 2.39 0.00
CA LEU A 158 5.82 2.36 -1.26
C LEU A 158 7.00 1.41 -1.09
N SER A 159 6.75 0.13 -1.41
CA SER A 159 7.75 -0.91 -1.35
C SER A 159 8.95 -0.56 -2.24
N PRO A 160 10.18 -0.93 -1.84
CA PRO A 160 11.38 -0.70 -2.65
C PRO A 160 11.26 -1.23 -4.08
N TYR A 161 10.56 -2.35 -4.29
CA TYR A 161 10.35 -2.91 -5.63
C TYR A 161 9.54 -1.99 -6.53
N TYR A 162 8.48 -1.41 -5.97
CA TYR A 162 7.61 -0.46 -6.67
C TYR A 162 8.35 0.84 -6.94
N LEU A 163 9.17 1.32 -6.01
CA LEU A 163 10.01 2.50 -6.20
C LEU A 163 11.05 2.31 -7.30
N ILE A 164 11.72 1.15 -7.33
CA ILE A 164 12.67 0.78 -8.38
C ILE A 164 11.96 0.75 -9.74
N ALA A 165 10.84 0.03 -9.84
CA ALA A 165 10.07 -0.05 -11.09
C ALA A 165 9.61 1.33 -11.57
N PHE A 166 9.14 2.18 -10.64
CA PHE A 166 8.78 3.57 -10.93
C PHE A 166 9.98 4.37 -11.47
N TYR A 167 11.14 4.33 -10.80
CA TYR A 167 12.31 5.06 -11.28
C TYR A 167 12.79 4.59 -12.64
N MET A 168 12.78 3.28 -12.89
CA MET A 168 13.19 2.74 -14.18
C MET A 168 12.23 3.14 -15.29
N LEU A 169 10.92 3.04 -15.08
CA LEU A 169 9.90 3.42 -16.08
C LEU A 169 9.86 4.93 -16.34
N THR A 170 10.19 5.74 -15.34
CA THR A 170 10.15 7.20 -15.45
C THR A 170 11.48 7.83 -15.88
N ASN A 171 12.40 7.01 -16.39
CA ASN A 171 13.74 7.38 -16.87
C ASN A 171 14.64 8.02 -15.79
N GLN A 172 14.41 7.69 -14.52
CA GLN A 172 15.27 8.02 -13.39
C GLN A 172 16.23 6.85 -13.09
N VAL A 173 16.91 6.36 -14.14
CA VAL A 173 17.66 5.10 -14.12
C VAL A 173 18.71 5.07 -12.99
N GLU A 174 19.46 6.15 -12.81
CA GLU A 174 20.49 6.21 -11.76
C GLU A 174 19.89 6.14 -10.34
N LYS A 175 18.76 6.81 -10.08
CA LYS A 175 18.02 6.64 -8.81
C LYS A 175 17.61 5.18 -8.62
N GLY A 176 17.05 4.55 -9.65
CA GLY A 176 16.65 3.14 -9.62
C GLY A 176 17.82 2.18 -9.32
N ARG A 177 18.97 2.38 -9.99
CA ARG A 177 20.20 1.59 -9.77
C ARG A 177 20.73 1.77 -8.35
N GLN A 178 20.73 3.00 -7.85
CA GLN A 178 21.13 3.30 -6.48
C GLN A 178 20.20 2.62 -5.48
N THR A 179 18.87 2.73 -5.67
CA THR A 179 17.88 2.05 -4.80
C THR A 179 18.09 0.54 -4.79
N ILE A 180 18.35 -0.10 -5.94
CA ILE A 180 18.68 -1.54 -6.02
C ILE A 180 19.90 -1.86 -5.13
N LYS A 181 21.01 -1.14 -5.29
CA LYS A 181 22.25 -1.40 -4.53
C LYS A 181 22.06 -1.18 -3.03
N GLU A 182 21.40 -0.09 -2.64
CA GLU A 182 21.11 0.22 -1.23
C GLU A 182 20.22 -0.85 -0.58
N HIS A 183 19.17 -1.26 -1.28
CA HIS A 183 18.24 -2.27 -0.75
C HIS A 183 18.84 -3.67 -0.76
N TYR A 184 19.76 -3.99 -1.67
CA TYR A 184 20.55 -5.24 -1.62
C TYR A 184 21.42 -5.30 -0.36
N LYS A 185 22.20 -4.24 -0.07
CA LYS A 185 23.02 -4.17 1.16
C LYS A 185 22.17 -4.30 2.42
N LYS A 186 21.02 -3.60 2.47
CA LYS A 186 20.05 -3.75 3.57
C LYS A 186 19.51 -5.18 3.67
N ALA A 187 19.27 -5.87 2.55
CA ALA A 187 18.76 -7.24 2.52
C ALA A 187 19.74 -8.26 3.13
N LEU A 188 21.05 -8.02 2.97
CA LEU A 188 22.11 -8.85 3.53
C LEU A 188 22.29 -8.66 5.04
N THR A 189 21.71 -7.61 5.62
CA THR A 189 21.79 -7.36 7.07
C THR A 189 20.81 -8.27 7.81
N PRO A 190 21.27 -9.16 8.71
CA PRO A 190 20.39 -10.03 9.47
C PRO A 190 19.40 -9.22 10.33
N GLN A 191 18.14 -9.67 10.36
CA GLN A 191 17.09 -9.07 11.17
C GLN A 191 16.83 -9.93 12.39
N THR A 192 16.72 -9.30 13.55
CA THR A 192 16.35 -9.96 14.80
C THR A 192 14.87 -9.72 15.07
N VAL A 193 14.10 -10.80 15.15
CA VAL A 193 12.72 -10.76 15.63
C VAL A 193 12.72 -11.27 17.06
N THR A 194 12.09 -10.49 17.94
CA THR A 194 11.95 -10.82 19.35
C THR A 194 10.48 -11.00 19.68
N ASP A 195 10.10 -12.22 19.98
CA ASP A 195 8.77 -12.58 20.47
C ASP A 195 8.76 -12.57 21.99
N THR A 196 7.83 -11.83 22.58
CA THR A 196 7.59 -11.83 24.03
C THR A 196 6.27 -12.53 24.32
N ILE A 197 6.34 -13.69 24.95
CA ILE A 197 5.19 -14.45 25.41
C ILE A 197 4.92 -14.05 26.86
N ASN A 198 3.75 -13.44 27.11
CA ASN A 198 3.28 -13.12 28.46
C ASN A 198 2.31 -14.22 28.92
N PHE A 199 2.62 -14.89 30.03
CA PHE A 199 1.79 -15.94 30.61
C PHE A 199 0.77 -15.36 31.62
N PRO A 200 -0.39 -16.01 31.83
CA PRO A 200 -1.41 -15.53 32.78
C PRO A 200 -0.93 -15.43 34.23
N ASP A 201 0.11 -16.18 34.60
CA ASP A 201 0.74 -16.16 35.93
C ASP A 201 1.76 -15.01 36.10
N GLY A 202 1.87 -14.13 35.11
CA GLY A 202 2.79 -12.99 35.12
C GLY A 202 4.21 -13.31 34.64
N ARG A 203 4.53 -14.58 34.32
CA ARG A 203 5.82 -14.92 33.69
C ARG A 203 5.92 -14.31 32.29
N LYS A 204 7.14 -13.97 31.89
CA LYS A 204 7.47 -13.52 30.53
C LYS A 204 8.58 -14.39 29.96
N GLU A 205 8.38 -14.88 28.74
CA GLU A 205 9.41 -15.58 27.98
C GLU A 205 9.73 -14.77 26.73
N VAL A 206 11.02 -14.53 26.50
CA VAL A 206 11.51 -13.77 25.35
C VAL A 206 12.27 -14.72 24.44
N LYS A 207 11.80 -14.89 23.21
CA LYS A 207 12.48 -15.66 22.17
C LYS A 207 12.99 -14.69 21.12
N SER A 208 14.28 -14.75 20.81
CA SER A 208 14.85 -13.94 19.74
C SER A 208 15.41 -14.86 18.66
N GLN A 209 15.05 -14.59 17.41
CA GLN A 209 15.56 -15.29 16.24
C GLN A 209 16.15 -14.27 15.27
N THR A 210 17.36 -14.54 14.81
CA THR A 210 18.04 -13.77 13.78
C THR A 210 17.92 -14.51 12.46
N TYR A 211 17.48 -13.84 11.39
CA TYR A 211 17.39 -14.43 10.06
C TYR A 211 17.69 -13.40 8.97
N ILE A 212 18.01 -13.89 7.78
CA ILE A 212 18.12 -13.10 6.56
C ILE A 212 16.88 -13.38 5.71
N ASN A 213 16.25 -12.33 5.18
CA ASN A 213 15.07 -12.48 4.34
C ASN A 213 15.48 -12.85 2.91
N GLN A 214 15.65 -14.15 2.64
CA GLN A 214 16.08 -14.64 1.33
C GLN A 214 15.14 -14.21 0.19
N HIS A 215 13.83 -14.25 0.42
CA HIS A 215 12.85 -13.79 -0.59
C HIS A 215 13.06 -12.32 -0.98
N TYR A 216 13.43 -11.49 -0.01
CA TYR A 216 13.74 -10.08 -0.25
C TYR A 216 15.03 -9.91 -1.06
N ILE A 217 16.07 -10.70 -0.78
CA ILE A 217 17.30 -10.76 -1.60
C ILE A 217 16.98 -11.16 -3.04
N ASP A 218 16.30 -12.29 -3.22
CA ASP A 218 15.99 -12.85 -4.55
C ASP A 218 15.20 -11.84 -5.41
N SER A 219 14.28 -11.11 -4.78
CA SER A 219 13.50 -10.07 -5.45
C SER A 219 14.35 -8.88 -5.92
N ILE A 220 15.32 -8.44 -5.11
CA ILE A 220 16.24 -7.36 -5.50
C ILE A 220 17.23 -7.85 -6.56
N GLU A 221 17.77 -9.06 -6.44
CA GLU A 221 18.68 -9.65 -7.45
C GLU A 221 18.00 -9.80 -8.80
N ARG A 222 16.73 -10.21 -8.83
CA ARG A 222 15.93 -10.25 -10.06
C ARG A 222 15.80 -8.88 -10.72
N LEU A 223 15.49 -7.84 -9.93
CA LEU A 223 15.43 -6.47 -10.46
C LEU A 223 16.81 -5.99 -10.93
N ALA A 224 17.88 -6.31 -10.20
CA ALA A 224 19.24 -5.99 -10.60
C ALA A 224 19.61 -6.64 -11.95
N LEU A 225 19.29 -7.94 -12.12
CA LEU A 225 19.48 -8.66 -13.38
C LEU A 225 18.67 -8.01 -14.51
N LYS A 226 17.38 -7.75 -14.28
CA LYS A 226 16.48 -7.13 -15.27
C LYS A 226 17.00 -5.78 -15.77
N TYR A 227 17.64 -5.01 -14.91
CA TYR A 227 18.14 -3.66 -15.22
C TYR A 227 19.67 -3.57 -15.39
N ASN A 228 20.35 -4.71 -15.52
CA ASN A 228 21.80 -4.82 -15.69
C ASN A 228 22.58 -4.01 -14.63
N VAL A 229 22.21 -4.18 -13.36
CA VAL A 229 22.86 -3.53 -12.21
C VAL A 229 23.81 -4.51 -11.55
N GLU A 230 25.09 -4.18 -11.54
CA GLU A 230 26.09 -4.96 -10.81
C GLU A 230 25.91 -4.80 -9.30
N LEU A 231 25.83 -5.93 -8.61
CA LEU A 231 25.75 -6.03 -7.16
C LEU A 231 27.09 -6.49 -6.60
N ASP A 232 27.53 -5.85 -5.53
CA ASP A 232 28.74 -6.26 -4.83
C ASP A 232 28.43 -7.47 -3.93
N LYS A 233 28.81 -8.66 -4.39
CA LYS A 233 28.57 -9.94 -3.69
C LYS A 233 29.63 -10.25 -2.62
N THR A 234 30.64 -9.39 -2.45
CA THR A 234 31.73 -9.63 -1.49
C THR A 234 31.28 -9.55 -0.03
N GLU A 235 30.09 -8.96 0.23
CA GLU A 235 29.49 -8.83 1.56
C GLU A 235 28.44 -9.91 1.89
N THR A 236 28.33 -10.98 1.09
CA THR A 236 27.35 -12.06 1.37
C THR A 236 27.73 -12.78 2.66
N PRO A 237 26.92 -12.75 3.74
CA PRO A 237 27.20 -13.53 4.93
C PRO A 237 27.16 -15.00 4.55
N ALA A 238 28.15 -15.78 4.98
CA ALA A 238 28.13 -17.23 4.82
C ALA A 238 26.78 -17.78 5.30
N SER A 239 26.01 -18.39 4.39
CA SER A 239 24.71 -18.94 4.71
C SER A 239 24.88 -20.08 5.73
N ASN A 240 24.70 -19.80 7.01
CA ASN A 240 24.41 -20.85 7.98
C ASN A 240 22.94 -21.27 7.84
N SER A 241 22.59 -21.81 6.67
CA SER A 241 21.34 -22.52 6.45
C SER A 241 21.65 -24.00 6.24
N THR A 242 21.91 -24.72 7.33
CA THR A 242 21.61 -26.15 7.38
C THR A 242 20.09 -26.29 7.52
N LEU A 243 19.38 -26.05 6.41
CA LEU A 243 18.04 -26.57 6.20
C LEU A 243 18.06 -27.45 4.95
N PRO A 244 17.38 -28.60 4.96
CA PRO A 244 17.43 -29.54 3.85
C PRO A 244 16.90 -28.84 2.59
N LYS A 245 17.52 -29.11 1.44
CA LYS A 245 17.05 -28.68 0.12
C LYS A 245 15.61 -29.18 -0.12
N ALA A 246 14.62 -28.41 0.32
CA ALA A 246 13.21 -28.64 0.02
C ALA A 246 12.93 -28.06 -1.37
N GLY A 247 13.40 -28.77 -2.40
CA GLY A 247 13.35 -28.25 -3.76
C GLY A 247 13.54 -29.30 -4.85
N GLN A 248 13.23 -30.58 -4.60
CA GLN A 248 13.13 -31.59 -5.67
C GLN A 248 12.06 -32.68 -5.43
N THR A 249 11.27 -32.60 -4.37
CA THR A 249 10.40 -33.71 -3.94
C THR A 249 8.95 -33.66 -4.46
N TRP A 250 8.47 -32.52 -4.96
CA TRP A 250 7.10 -32.43 -5.50
C TRP A 250 7.00 -32.79 -7.00
N LEU A 251 8.03 -32.49 -7.79
CA LEU A 251 8.07 -32.83 -9.22
C LEU A 251 8.22 -34.34 -9.48
N LYS A 252 8.93 -35.08 -8.61
CA LYS A 252 9.04 -36.55 -8.70
C LYS A 252 7.76 -37.31 -8.34
N LYS A 253 6.75 -36.64 -7.78
CA LYS A 253 5.45 -37.24 -7.42
C LYS A 253 4.38 -37.10 -8.51
N LEU A 254 4.60 -36.26 -9.52
CA LEU A 254 3.64 -36.02 -10.62
C LEU A 254 4.01 -36.75 -11.92
N PHE A 255 5.30 -37.01 -12.13
CA PHE A 255 5.78 -37.78 -13.27
C PHE A 255 6.70 -38.88 -12.70
N GLY A 256 6.13 -40.06 -12.47
CA GLY A 256 6.92 -41.25 -12.18
C GLY A 256 7.87 -41.55 -13.34
N ASN A 257 8.93 -42.31 -13.06
CA ASN A 257 9.84 -42.83 -14.07
C ASN A 257 9.11 -43.47 -15.25
#